data_AF-A0A1L8N2Q9-F1
#
_entry.id   AF-A0A1L8N2Q9-F1
#
_cell.length_a   1.000
_cell.length_b   1.000
_cell.length_c   1.000
_cell.angle_alpha   90.00
_cell.angle_beta   90.00
_cell.angle_gamma   90.00
#
_symmetry.space_group_name_H-M   'P 1'
#
loop_
_entity.id
_entity.type
_entity.pdbx_description
1 polymer ?
#
loop_
_entity_poly.entity_id
_entity_poly.type
_entity_poly.pdbx_seq_one_letter_code
_entity_poly.pdbx_strand_id
1 'polypeptide(L)'
;MRKSVIGICILAFVIGVMMILAPQEVVKVAVIVIGVGAIVNGFYNIIKTQKLISDESFQKLMIIRGSLSILIGAIAIVFPLLFADTIWTIMIYVLAIYLLVSAGLALYGATKMKTAGINTKMFATEIGVSIIIAVILFLIPATIGRVIIRILGIAVILATGVFLYIEWKNKPDYVYAEEVTEEENTNNSEENNDSNENPSDK
;
A
#
# COMPACT_ATOMS: atom_id res chain seq x y z
N MET A 1 5.52 -16.37 -10.93
CA MET A 1 4.78 -15.26 -10.28
C MET A 1 3.65 -15.74 -9.36
N ARG A 2 2.80 -16.71 -9.76
CA ARG A 2 1.68 -17.22 -8.94
C ARG A 2 2.03 -17.60 -7.49
N LYS A 3 3.15 -18.32 -7.30
CA LYS A 3 3.63 -18.75 -5.97
C LYS A 3 3.95 -17.57 -5.04
N SER A 4 4.51 -16.48 -5.58
CA SER A 4 4.81 -15.26 -4.81
C SER A 4 3.53 -14.50 -4.43
N VAL A 5 2.55 -14.43 -5.34
CA VAL A 5 1.24 -13.79 -5.08
C VAL A 5 0.48 -14.55 -4.00
N ILE A 6 0.42 -15.88 -4.10
CA ILE A 6 -0.21 -16.74 -3.07
C ILE A 6 0.49 -16.56 -1.72
N GLY A 7 1.82 -16.51 -1.70
CA GLY A 7 2.59 -16.23 -0.48
C GLY A 7 2.24 -14.89 0.16
N ILE A 8 2.09 -13.83 -0.64
CA ILE A 8 1.65 -12.50 -0.19
C ILE A 8 0.22 -12.53 0.35
N CYS A 9 -0.70 -13.23 -0.32
CA CYS A 9 -2.08 -13.37 0.15
C CYS A 9 -2.16 -14.12 1.49
N ILE A 10 -1.39 -15.19 1.66
CA ILE A 10 -1.30 -15.93 2.94
C ILE A 10 -0.75 -15.03 4.03
N LEU A 11 0.34 -14.29 3.76
CA LEU A 11 0.92 -13.36 4.72
C LEU A 11 -0.09 -12.28 5.13
N ALA A 12 -0.78 -11.68 4.16
CA ALA A 12 -1.80 -10.66 4.40
C ALA A 12 -2.99 -11.22 5.19
N PHE A 13 -3.40 -12.46 4.95
CA PHE A 13 -4.42 -13.15 5.74
C PHE A 13 -3.99 -13.30 7.20
N VAL A 14 -2.75 -13.75 7.45
CA VAL A 14 -2.19 -13.88 8.80
C VAL A 14 -2.15 -12.53 9.51
N ILE A 15 -1.75 -11.47 8.80
CA ILE A 15 -1.78 -10.10 9.34
C ILE A 15 -3.22 -9.70 9.69
N GLY A 16 -4.19 -9.97 8.82
CA GLY A 16 -5.60 -9.69 9.07
C GLY A 16 -6.14 -10.41 10.31
N VAL A 17 -5.76 -11.67 10.53
CA VAL A 17 -6.10 -12.42 11.76
C VAL A 17 -5.44 -11.78 12.98
N MET A 18 -4.16 -11.42 12.90
CA MET A 18 -3.44 -10.72 13.97
C MET A 18 -4.08 -9.37 14.31
N MET A 19 -4.63 -8.64 13.33
CA MET A 19 -5.35 -7.38 13.59
C MET A 19 -6.62 -7.59 14.43
N ILE A 20 -7.24 -8.76 14.34
CA ILE A 20 -8.41 -9.10 15.16
C ILE A 20 -7.98 -9.48 16.58
N LEU A 21 -6.99 -10.36 16.68
CA LEU A 21 -6.52 -10.94 17.95
C LEU A 21 -5.73 -9.94 18.80
N ALA A 22 -4.77 -9.24 18.18
CA ALA A 22 -3.81 -8.34 18.83
C ALA A 22 -3.68 -7.01 18.07
N PRO A 23 -4.74 -6.18 18.00
CA PRO A 23 -4.75 -4.95 17.22
C PRO A 23 -3.65 -3.95 17.61
N GLN A 24 -3.32 -3.86 18.90
CA GLN A 24 -2.32 -2.92 19.40
C GLN A 24 -0.90 -3.27 18.95
N GLU A 25 -0.56 -4.56 18.98
CA GLU A 25 0.77 -5.02 18.54
C GLU A 25 0.94 -4.88 17.04
N VAL A 26 -0.12 -5.13 16.25
CA VAL A 26 -0.06 -4.90 14.80
C VAL A 26 0.19 -3.42 14.48
N VAL A 27 -0.49 -2.50 15.18
CA VAL A 27 -0.24 -1.06 15.01
C VAL A 27 1.19 -0.70 15.40
N LYS A 28 1.71 -1.20 16.53
CA LYS A 28 3.11 -0.98 16.93
C LYS A 28 4.08 -1.43 15.85
N VAL A 29 3.95 -2.67 15.37
CA VAL A 29 4.83 -3.22 14.33
C VAL A 29 4.71 -2.42 13.03
N ALA A 30 3.49 -2.08 12.60
CA ALA A 30 3.26 -1.30 11.40
C ALA A 30 3.96 0.07 11.46
N VAL A 31 3.82 0.78 12.58
CA VAL A 31 4.46 2.09 12.80
C VAL A 31 5.99 1.96 12.79
N ILE A 32 6.55 0.91 13.42
CA ILE A 32 8.00 0.65 13.40
C ILE A 32 8.49 0.39 11.97
N VAL A 33 7.80 -0.44 11.19
CA VAL A 33 8.16 -0.74 9.79
C VAL A 33 8.12 0.54 8.94
N ILE A 34 7.10 1.38 9.11
CA ILE A 34 7.03 2.69 8.45
C ILE A 34 8.19 3.60 8.89
N GLY A 35 8.54 3.60 10.18
CA GLY A 35 9.67 4.37 10.72
C GLY A 35 11.01 3.96 10.12
N VAL A 36 11.27 2.65 10.02
CA VAL A 36 12.46 2.12 9.32
C VAL A 36 12.47 2.56 7.85
N GLY A 37 11.33 2.48 7.17
CA GLY A 37 11.18 2.98 5.80
C GLY A 37 11.52 4.46 5.67
N ALA A 38 11.08 5.30 6.61
CA ALA A 38 11.39 6.73 6.62
C ALA A 38 12.88 7.01 6.85
N ILE A 39 13.56 6.23 7.69
CA ILE A 39 15.02 6.33 7.88
C ILE A 39 15.76 5.98 6.59
N VAL A 40 15.41 4.84 5.97
CA VAL A 40 16.02 4.41 4.70
C VAL A 40 15.79 5.44 3.61
N ASN A 41 14.58 5.99 3.49
CA ASN A 41 14.26 7.06 2.56
C ASN A 41 15.07 8.34 2.83
N GLY A 42 15.28 8.67 4.11
CA GLY A 42 16.10 9.81 4.50
C GLY A 42 17.57 9.65 4.06
N PHE A 43 18.15 8.48 4.29
CA PHE A 43 19.49 8.15 3.77
C PHE A 43 19.55 8.16 2.25
N TYR A 44 18.53 7.62 1.57
CA TYR A 44 18.46 7.63 0.11
C TYR A 44 18.47 9.06 -0.45
N ASN A 45 17.69 9.94 0.16
CA ASN A 45 17.59 11.34 -0.23
C ASN A 45 18.92 12.09 -0.07
N ILE A 46 19.64 11.86 1.03
CA ILE A 46 20.95 12.48 1.27
C ILE A 46 22.01 11.87 0.35
N ILE A 47 22.08 10.55 0.20
CA ILE A 47 23.23 9.93 -0.49
C ILE A 47 23.09 10.00 -2.01
N LYS A 48 21.89 9.68 -2.53
CA LYS A 48 21.65 9.54 -3.98
C LYS A 48 21.00 10.77 -4.56
N THR A 49 19.90 11.23 -3.99
CA THR A 49 19.08 12.25 -4.65
C THR A 49 19.75 13.62 -4.69
N GLN A 50 20.53 13.99 -3.65
CA GLN A 50 21.26 15.27 -3.66
C GLN A 50 22.29 15.36 -4.80
N LYS A 51 22.80 14.22 -5.29
CA LYS A 51 23.83 14.18 -6.36
C LYS A 51 23.24 14.23 -7.76
N LEU A 52 21.91 14.20 -7.91
CA LEU A 52 21.24 14.21 -9.21
C LEU A 52 21.21 15.60 -9.87
N ILE A 53 21.25 16.66 -9.07
CA ILE A 53 21.23 18.04 -9.56
C ILE A 53 22.31 18.82 -8.79
N SER A 54 23.21 19.48 -9.53
CA SER A 54 24.33 20.25 -8.98
C SER A 54 23.94 21.66 -8.53
N ASP A 55 22.69 21.88 -8.13
CA ASP A 55 22.22 23.15 -7.58
C ASP A 55 22.35 23.11 -6.05
N GLU A 56 23.03 24.10 -5.48
CA GLU A 56 23.26 24.23 -4.04
C GLU A 56 21.94 24.34 -3.26
N SER A 57 20.92 25.00 -3.82
CA SER A 57 19.60 25.12 -3.19
C SER A 57 18.88 23.78 -3.15
N PHE A 58 18.98 23.01 -4.23
CA PHE A 58 18.41 21.66 -4.32
C PHE A 58 19.11 20.70 -3.37
N GLN A 59 20.44 20.75 -3.28
CA GLN A 59 21.22 19.94 -2.35
C GLN A 59 20.85 20.23 -0.90
N LYS A 60 20.78 21.51 -0.50
CA LYS A 60 20.36 21.91 0.86
C LYS A 60 18.94 21.41 1.16
N LEU A 61 18.00 21.58 0.23
CA LEU A 61 16.63 21.08 0.39
C LEU A 61 16.61 19.56 0.59
N MET A 62 17.39 18.81 -0.19
CA MET A 62 17.44 17.36 -0.10
C MET A 62 18.06 16.88 1.22
N ILE A 63 19.09 17.58 1.72
CA ILE A 63 19.72 17.32 3.02
C ILE A 63 18.73 17.59 4.15
N ILE A 64 18.01 18.72 4.13
CA ILE A 64 17.00 19.05 5.15
C ILE A 64 15.89 18.01 5.13
N ARG A 65 15.35 17.69 3.95
CA ARG A 65 14.29 16.70 3.80
C ARG A 65 14.73 15.31 4.27
N GLY A 66 15.95 14.90 3.92
CA GLY A 66 16.50 13.62 4.35
C GLY A 66 16.71 13.56 5.86
N SER A 67 17.27 14.61 6.46
CA SER A 67 17.49 14.71 7.90
C SER A 67 16.17 14.68 8.68
N LEU A 68 15.16 15.40 8.20
CA LEU A 68 13.82 15.41 8.78
C LEU A 68 13.17 14.03 8.69
N SER A 69 13.32 13.32 7.56
CA SER A 69 12.83 11.95 7.39
C SER A 69 13.48 10.97 8.37
N ILE A 70 14.79 11.09 8.61
CA ILE A 70 15.50 10.27 9.61
C ILE A 70 14.99 10.57 11.02
N LEU A 71 14.84 11.85 11.37
CA LEU A 71 14.36 12.27 12.69
C LEU A 71 12.94 11.72 12.95
N ILE A 72 12.02 11.91 12.00
CA ILE A 72 10.65 11.41 12.09
C ILE A 72 10.63 9.88 12.16
N GLY A 73 11.47 9.21 11.37
CA GLY A 73 11.58 7.75 11.40
C GLY A 73 12.08 7.21 12.74
N ALA A 74 13.08 7.87 13.35
CA ALA A 74 13.57 7.52 14.68
C ALA A 74 12.48 7.70 15.75
N ILE A 75 11.74 8.81 15.72
CA ILE A 75 10.59 9.03 16.60
C ILE A 75 9.56 7.93 16.40
N ALA A 76 9.19 7.62 15.15
CA ALA A 76 8.22 6.57 14.83
C ALA A 76 8.60 5.18 15.36
N ILE A 77 9.89 4.87 15.49
CA ILE A 77 10.35 3.60 16.09
C ILE A 77 10.26 3.64 17.61
N VAL A 78 10.70 4.73 18.24
CA VAL A 78 10.78 4.85 19.70
C VAL A 78 9.41 5.06 20.34
N PHE A 79 8.56 5.88 19.74
CA PHE A 79 7.27 6.27 20.30
C PHE A 79 6.34 5.09 20.64
N PRO A 80 6.11 4.11 19.74
CA PRO A 80 5.23 3.01 20.03
C PRO A 80 5.83 1.99 21.01
N LEU A 81 7.16 2.01 21.24
CA LEU A 81 7.79 1.20 22.29
C LEU A 81 7.54 1.80 23.68
N LEU A 82 7.51 3.12 23.80
CA LEU A 82 7.31 3.82 25.07
C LEU A 82 5.83 3.94 25.46
N PHE A 83 4.95 4.10 24.48
CA PHE A 83 3.54 4.44 24.72
C PHE A 83 2.56 3.44 24.09
N ALA A 84 2.95 2.17 23.95
CA ALA A 84 2.23 1.14 23.18
C ALA A 84 0.70 1.15 23.33
N ASP A 85 0.19 1.31 24.55
CA ASP A 85 -1.25 1.33 24.82
C ASP A 85 -1.94 2.69 24.61
N THR A 86 -1.18 3.79 24.58
CA THR A 86 -1.69 5.16 24.61
C THR A 86 -1.46 5.95 23.31
N ILE A 87 -0.77 5.38 22.31
CA ILE A 87 -0.47 6.03 21.01
C ILE A 87 -1.73 6.66 20.40
N TRP A 88 -2.83 5.89 20.36
CA TRP A 88 -4.09 6.33 19.76
C TRP A 88 -4.66 7.57 20.46
N THR A 89 -4.71 7.54 21.79
CA THR A 89 -5.21 8.66 22.59
C THR A 89 -4.34 9.90 22.42
N ILE A 90 -3.01 9.72 22.44
CA ILE A 90 -2.06 10.82 22.23
C ILE A 90 -2.29 11.43 20.84
N MET A 91 -2.43 10.61 19.80
CA MET A 91 -2.67 11.08 18.44
C MET A 91 -3.97 11.89 18.32
N ILE A 92 -5.07 11.42 18.93
CA ILE A 92 -6.35 12.14 18.94
C ILE A 92 -6.22 13.50 19.65
N TYR A 93 -5.55 13.55 20.80
CA TYR A 93 -5.39 14.80 21.54
C TYR A 93 -4.45 15.78 20.85
N VAL A 94 -3.35 15.31 20.26
CA VAL A 94 -2.47 16.15 19.44
C VAL A 94 -3.25 16.75 18.27
N LEU A 95 -4.09 15.95 17.60
CA LEU A 95 -4.94 16.44 16.51
C LEU A 95 -6.00 17.43 16.99
N ALA A 96 -6.64 17.18 18.15
CA ALA A 96 -7.63 18.09 18.73
C ALA A 96 -7.00 19.45 19.09
N ILE A 97 -5.83 19.44 19.74
CA ILE A 97 -5.06 20.65 20.07
C ILE A 97 -4.65 21.39 18.79
N TYR A 98 -4.15 20.66 17.79
CA TYR A 98 -3.81 21.24 16.49
C TYR A 98 -5.00 21.99 15.86
N LEU A 99 -6.19 21.41 15.87
CA LEU A 99 -7.40 22.05 15.34
C LEU A 99 -7.80 23.31 16.12
N LEU A 100 -7.63 23.31 17.45
CA LEU A 100 -7.86 24.52 18.25
C LEU A 100 -6.86 25.63 17.92
N VAL A 101 -5.58 25.29 17.75
CA VAL A 101 -4.55 26.25 17.30
C VAL A 101 -4.88 26.76 15.91
N SER A 102 -5.29 25.89 14.99
CA SER A 102 -5.75 26.26 13.65
C SER A 102 -6.93 27.23 13.69
N ALA A 103 -7.93 26.97 14.53
CA ALA A 103 -9.08 27.86 14.73
C ALA A 103 -8.65 29.22 15.30
N GLY A 104 -7.69 29.25 16.22
CA GLY A 104 -7.11 30.48 16.76
C GLY A 104 -6.39 31.31 15.69
N LEU A 105 -5.62 30.66 14.82
CA LEU A 105 -4.96 31.31 13.67
C LEU A 105 -5.97 31.82 12.65
N ALA A 106 -7.03 31.04 12.38
CA ALA A 106 -8.11 31.45 11.49
C ALA A 106 -8.89 32.64 12.05
N LEU A 107 -9.11 32.72 13.37
CA LEU A 107 -9.68 33.90 14.03
C LEU A 107 -8.79 35.13 13.83
N TYR A 108 -7.47 35.01 14.06
CA TYR A 108 -6.53 36.10 13.82
C TYR A 108 -6.57 36.57 12.35
N GLY A 109 -6.52 35.63 11.40
CA GLY A 109 -6.63 35.92 9.97
C GLY A 109 -7.94 36.61 9.60
N ALA A 110 -9.07 36.16 10.15
CA ALA A 110 -10.38 36.76 9.94
C ALA A 110 -10.43 38.22 10.42
N THR A 111 -9.84 38.54 11.58
CA THR A 111 -9.82 39.92 12.07
C THR A 111 -9.02 40.84 11.14
N LYS A 112 -7.86 40.38 10.65
CA LYS A 112 -7.03 41.13 9.70
C LYS A 112 -7.73 41.35 8.36
N MET A 113 -8.42 40.33 7.83
CA MET A 113 -9.18 40.46 6.59
C MET A 113 -10.42 41.34 6.74
N LYS A 114 -11.09 41.30 7.90
CA LYS A 114 -12.20 42.21 8.21
C LYS A 114 -11.75 43.66 8.22
N THR A 115 -10.58 43.95 8.81
CA THR A 115 -9.98 45.30 8.75
C THR A 115 -9.53 45.69 7.34
N ALA A 116 -9.25 44.73 6.45
CA ALA A 116 -8.92 44.97 5.05
C ALA A 116 -10.16 45.03 4.12
N GLY A 117 -11.37 44.91 4.66
CA GLY A 117 -12.62 44.93 3.86
C GLY A 117 -12.86 43.68 3.01
N ILE A 118 -12.12 42.58 3.25
CA ILE A 118 -12.20 41.34 2.48
C ILE A 118 -13.20 40.37 3.14
N ASN A 119 -13.90 39.59 2.31
CA ASN A 119 -14.91 38.62 2.75
C ASN A 119 -14.30 37.54 3.67
N THR A 120 -14.82 37.43 4.89
CA THR A 120 -14.34 36.51 5.94
C THR A 120 -15.12 35.21 6.03
N LYS A 121 -16.10 34.95 5.14
CA LYS A 121 -16.97 33.76 5.21
C LYS A 121 -16.20 32.45 5.23
N MET A 122 -15.12 32.35 4.46
CA MET A 122 -14.26 31.15 4.41
C MET A 122 -13.59 30.86 5.76
N PHE A 123 -13.13 31.91 6.46
CA PHE A 123 -12.55 31.76 7.79
C PHE A 123 -13.60 31.38 8.83
N ALA A 124 -14.80 31.95 8.76
CA ALA A 124 -15.89 31.59 9.68
C ALA A 124 -16.25 30.10 9.61
N THR A 125 -16.29 29.52 8.41
CA THR A 125 -16.52 28.07 8.24
C THR A 125 -15.37 27.23 8.78
N GLU A 126 -14.12 27.64 8.55
CA GLU A 126 -12.94 26.92 9.06
C GLU A 126 -12.89 26.91 10.60
N ILE A 127 -13.17 28.05 11.23
CA ILE A 127 -13.22 28.18 12.70
C ILE A 127 -14.29 27.25 13.28
N GLY A 128 -15.52 27.33 12.75
CA GLY A 128 -16.63 26.53 13.24
C GLY A 128 -16.36 25.03 13.11
N VAL A 129 -15.92 24.59 11.92
CA VAL A 129 -15.62 23.18 11.66
C VAL A 129 -14.47 22.67 12.55
N SER A 130 -13.39 23.44 12.68
CA SER A 130 -12.22 23.03 13.48
C SER A 130 -12.58 22.86 14.96
N ILE A 131 -13.37 23.78 15.54
CA ILE A 131 -13.81 23.69 16.94
C ILE A 131 -14.73 22.50 17.14
N ILE A 132 -15.73 22.32 16.27
CA ILE A 132 -16.69 21.21 16.38
C ILE A 132 -15.94 19.86 16.31
N ILE A 133 -15.03 19.69 15.35
CA ILE A 133 -14.24 18.47 15.21
C ILE A 133 -13.33 18.26 16.42
N ALA A 134 -12.68 19.31 16.94
CA ALA A 134 -11.82 19.21 18.12
C ALA A 134 -12.60 18.71 19.35
N VAL A 135 -13.82 19.24 19.58
CA VAL A 135 -14.69 18.79 20.68
C VAL A 135 -15.10 17.34 20.51
N ILE A 136 -15.50 16.94 19.29
CA ILE A 136 -15.83 15.53 18.98
C ILE A 136 -14.63 14.62 19.27
N LEU A 137 -13.42 15.01 18.85
CA LEU A 137 -12.20 14.25 19.09
C LEU A 137 -11.91 14.07 20.58
N PHE A 138 -12.13 15.09 21.42
CA PHE A 138 -11.95 14.96 22.88
C PHE A 138 -12.93 13.99 23.54
N LEU A 139 -14.14 13.86 22.99
CA LEU A 139 -15.18 12.98 23.53
C LEU A 139 -15.02 11.53 23.08
N ILE A 140 -14.23 11.25 22.04
CA ILE A 140 -14.03 9.90 21.52
C ILE A 140 -13.25 9.04 22.53
N PRO A 141 -13.80 7.89 22.97
CA PRO A 141 -13.09 7.01 23.87
C PRO A 141 -11.90 6.34 23.18
N ALA A 142 -10.83 6.11 23.96
CA ALA A 142 -9.59 5.47 23.49
C ALA A 142 -9.80 4.07 22.89
N THR A 143 -10.92 3.42 23.20
CA THR A 143 -11.26 2.07 22.73
C THR A 143 -11.66 2.03 21.26
N ILE A 144 -12.06 3.16 20.66
CA ILE A 144 -12.49 3.22 19.25
C ILE A 144 -11.37 2.77 18.32
N GLY A 145 -10.11 3.15 18.61
CA GLY A 145 -8.97 2.75 17.78
C GLY A 145 -8.84 1.24 17.63
N ARG A 146 -9.06 0.49 18.72
CA ARG A 146 -9.02 -0.98 18.70
C ARG A 146 -10.15 -1.56 17.84
N VAL A 147 -11.35 -0.99 17.93
CA VAL A 147 -12.51 -1.44 17.14
C VAL A 147 -12.25 -1.23 15.64
N ILE A 148 -11.72 -0.06 15.25
CA ILE A 148 -11.41 0.25 13.85
C ILE A 148 -10.40 -0.75 13.28
N ILE A 149 -9.31 -1.04 14.00
CA ILE A 149 -8.29 -1.99 13.53
C ILE A 149 -8.87 -3.40 13.36
N ARG A 150 -9.78 -3.83 14.25
CA ARG A 150 -10.45 -5.14 14.10
C ARG A 150 -11.35 -5.19 12.87
N ILE A 151 -12.13 -4.14 12.61
CA ILE A 151 -12.96 -4.03 11.40
C ILE A 151 -12.08 -4.08 10.14
N LEU A 152 -10.95 -3.36 10.15
CA LEU A 152 -9.99 -3.40 9.06
C LEU A 152 -9.38 -4.79 8.87
N GLY A 153 -9.07 -5.50 9.96
CA GLY A 153 -8.60 -6.89 9.92
C GLY A 153 -9.61 -7.83 9.25
N ILE A 154 -10.90 -7.70 9.58
CA ILE A 154 -11.98 -8.45 8.91
C ILE A 154 -11.99 -8.15 7.41
N ALA A 155 -11.90 -6.87 7.02
CA ALA A 155 -11.87 -6.47 5.62
C ALA A 155 -10.67 -7.07 4.87
N VAL A 156 -9.49 -7.09 5.48
CA VAL A 156 -8.27 -7.70 4.91
C VAL A 156 -8.44 -9.21 4.74
N ILE A 157 -9.02 -9.90 5.73
CA ILE A 157 -9.31 -11.34 5.64
C ILE A 157 -10.26 -11.64 4.49
N LEU A 158 -11.34 -10.87 4.36
CA LEU A 158 -12.31 -11.06 3.28
C LEU A 158 -11.66 -10.79 1.91
N ALA A 159 -10.91 -9.70 1.76
CA ALA A 159 -10.23 -9.36 0.52
C ALA A 159 -9.23 -10.44 0.10
N THR A 160 -8.41 -10.92 1.03
CA THR A 160 -7.41 -11.97 0.77
C THR A 160 -8.05 -13.33 0.50
N GLY A 161 -9.13 -13.69 1.20
CA GLY A 161 -9.91 -14.90 0.95
C GLY A 161 -10.54 -14.91 -0.44
N VAL A 162 -11.13 -13.79 -0.87
CA VAL A 162 -11.68 -13.64 -2.23
C VAL A 162 -10.58 -13.75 -3.28
N PHE A 163 -9.43 -13.10 -3.06
CA PHE A 163 -8.30 -13.16 -4.01
C PHE A 163 -7.74 -14.58 -4.16
N LEU A 164 -7.59 -15.31 -3.05
CA LEU A 164 -7.16 -16.71 -3.06
C LEU A 164 -8.18 -17.63 -3.77
N TYR A 165 -9.48 -17.38 -3.58
CA TYR A 165 -10.52 -18.14 -4.25
C TYR A 165 -10.51 -17.94 -5.77
N ILE A 166 -10.33 -16.70 -6.24
CA ILE A 166 -10.20 -16.39 -7.67
C ILE A 166 -8.96 -17.06 -8.26
N GLU A 167 -7.82 -16.96 -7.58
CA GLU A 167 -6.56 -17.57 -8.03
C GLU A 167 -6.64 -19.10 -8.08
N TRP A 168 -7.39 -19.71 -7.16
CA TRP A 168 -7.62 -21.16 -7.16
C TRP A 168 -8.53 -21.60 -8.30
N LYS A 169 -9.52 -20.77 -8.68
CA LYS A 169 -10.43 -21.05 -9.80
C LYS A 169 -9.76 -20.89 -11.16
N ASN A 170 -8.82 -19.95 -11.31
CA ASN A 170 -8.10 -19.67 -12.55
C ASN A 170 -6.85 -20.57 -12.74
N LYS A 171 -7.03 -21.90 -12.75
CA LYS A 171 -5.94 -22.80 -13.17
C LYS A 171 -5.68 -22.62 -14.67
N PRO A 172 -4.42 -22.47 -15.13
CA PRO A 172 -4.12 -22.39 -16.55
C PRO A 172 -4.35 -23.78 -17.18
N ASP A 173 -5.15 -23.82 -18.25
CA ASP A 173 -5.18 -24.96 -19.15
C ASP A 173 -3.77 -25.13 -19.72
N TYR A 174 -3.13 -26.24 -19.39
CA TYR A 174 -1.90 -26.66 -20.04
C TYR A 174 -2.29 -27.07 -21.46
N VAL A 175 -2.08 -26.18 -22.42
CA VAL A 175 -2.00 -26.56 -23.83
C VAL A 175 -0.73 -27.41 -23.94
N TYR A 176 -0.88 -28.74 -23.91
CA TYR A 176 0.14 -29.62 -24.43
C TYR A 176 0.34 -29.20 -25.89
N ALA A 177 1.56 -28.84 -26.25
CA ALA A 177 1.91 -28.78 -27.66
C ALA A 177 1.68 -30.19 -28.21
N GLU A 178 0.68 -30.32 -29.07
CA GLU A 178 0.49 -31.51 -29.90
C GLU A 178 1.81 -31.68 -30.67
N GLU A 179 2.53 -32.77 -30.41
CA GLU A 179 3.64 -33.18 -31.26
C GLU A 179 3.06 -33.38 -32.65
N VAL A 180 3.31 -32.41 -33.53
CA VAL A 180 3.03 -32.56 -34.95
C VAL A 180 4.02 -33.63 -35.44
N THR A 181 3.55 -34.87 -35.49
CA THR A 181 4.26 -35.93 -36.23
C THR A 181 4.39 -35.44 -37.67
N GLU A 182 5.62 -35.15 -38.10
CA GLU A 182 5.93 -34.92 -39.50
C GLU A 182 5.70 -36.25 -40.24
N GLU A 183 4.49 -36.46 -40.75
CA GLU A 183 4.25 -37.50 -41.77
C GLU A 183 4.91 -37.03 -43.07
N GLU A 184 6.10 -37.57 -43.30
CA GLU A 184 6.88 -37.46 -44.51
C GLU A 184 6.04 -37.90 -45.73
N ASN A 185 5.66 -36.93 -46.56
CA ASN A 185 5.11 -37.17 -47.88
C ASN A 185 6.20 -37.74 -48.78
N THR A 186 6.16 -39.04 -49.07
CA THR A 186 6.84 -39.60 -50.24
C THR A 186 6.01 -40.75 -50.81
N ASN A 187 5.19 -40.43 -51.81
CA ASN A 187 4.76 -41.40 -52.82
C ASN A 187 4.37 -40.64 -54.09
N ASN A 188 5.39 -40.36 -54.90
CA ASN A 188 5.27 -40.21 -56.34
C ASN A 188 6.65 -40.52 -56.92
N SER A 189 6.76 -41.69 -57.56
CA SER A 189 7.41 -41.92 -58.87
C SER A 189 7.84 -43.38 -59.02
N GLU A 190 7.39 -43.97 -60.15
CA GLU A 190 7.95 -45.13 -60.86
C GLU A 190 7.66 -46.51 -60.19
N GLU A 191 7.22 -47.57 -60.89
CA GLU A 191 7.62 -48.01 -62.22
C GLU A 191 6.61 -49.04 -62.80
N ASN A 192 6.30 -48.91 -64.09
CA ASN A 192 5.69 -49.95 -64.92
C ASN A 192 6.68 -51.11 -65.09
N ASN A 193 6.24 -52.37 -64.98
CA ASN A 193 6.60 -53.38 -65.98
C ASN A 193 5.67 -54.59 -65.97
N ASP A 194 5.15 -54.83 -67.16
CA ASP A 194 4.36 -55.95 -67.63
C ASP A 194 5.27 -57.18 -67.79
N SER A 195 4.88 -58.32 -67.23
CA SER A 195 5.48 -59.62 -67.57
C SER A 195 4.36 -60.61 -67.88
N ASN A 196 4.02 -60.60 -69.16
CA ASN A 196 3.17 -61.54 -69.87
C ASN A 196 3.92 -62.88 -70.02
N GLU A 197 3.43 -63.96 -69.39
CA GLU A 197 3.71 -65.32 -69.85
C GLU A 197 2.44 -66.19 -69.71
N ASN A 198 1.93 -66.57 -70.88
CA ASN A 198 0.87 -67.54 -71.14
C ASN A 198 1.24 -68.92 -70.54
N PRO A 199 0.25 -69.80 -70.25
CA PRO A 199 0.08 -70.90 -71.20
C PRO A 199 -1.37 -71.35 -71.45
N SER A 200 -1.58 -71.73 -72.70
CA SER A 200 -2.63 -72.60 -73.19
C SER A 200 -2.63 -73.95 -72.45
N ASP A 201 -3.80 -74.41 -71.98
CA ASP A 201 -4.37 -75.72 -72.30
C ASP A 201 -5.63 -76.03 -71.46
N LYS A 202 -6.82 -75.78 -72.04
CA LYS A 202 -7.94 -76.72 -72.22
C LYS A 202 -9.23 -76.02 -72.62
#